data_AF-A0A964XVM4-F1
#
_entry.id   AF-A0A964XVM4-F1
#
_cell.length_a   1.000
_cell.length_b   1.000
_cell.length_c   1.000
_cell.angle_alpha   90.00
_cell.angle_beta   90.00
_cell.angle_gamma   90.00
#
_symmetry.space_group_name_H-M   'P 1'
#
loop_
_entity.id
_entity.type
_entity.pdbx_description
1 polymer ?
#
loop_
_entity_poly.entity_id
_entity_poly.type
_entity_poly.pdbx_seq_one_letter_code
_entity_poly.pdbx_strand_id
1 'polypeptide(L)' 'MTTINETHDPALRSWVVSANSPTTDFPIQNLPFGVFRRRHTPEAFRGGVAIGDQILDLAALARAALLQ' A
#
# COMPACT_ATOMS: atom_id res chain seq x y z
N MET A 1 19.31 -8.32 -17.96
CA MET A 1 18.53 -8.17 -16.71
C MET A 1 17.16 -7.68 -17.10
N THR A 2 16.12 -8.44 -16.79
CA THR A 2 14.71 -8.11 -17.08
C THR A 2 14.29 -6.90 -16.25
N THR A 3 14.31 -5.71 -16.85
CA THR A 3 13.73 -4.50 -16.26
C THR A 3 12.21 -4.63 -16.35
N ILE A 4 11.59 -5.08 -15.25
CA ILE A 4 10.14 -5.39 -15.20
C ILE A 4 9.29 -4.10 -15.14
N ASN A 5 9.87 -2.97 -14.69
CA ASN A 5 9.45 -1.55 -14.80
C ASN A 5 10.01 -0.81 -13.56
N GLU A 6 9.69 0.48 -13.40
CA GLU A 6 10.14 1.31 -12.27
C GLU A 6 9.63 0.85 -10.90
N THR A 7 8.51 0.11 -10.82
CA THR A 7 7.95 -0.32 -9.52
C THR A 7 8.75 -1.46 -8.88
N HIS A 8 9.60 -2.12 -9.66
CA HIS A 8 10.45 -3.23 -9.21
C HIS A 8 11.89 -2.79 -8.89
N ASP A 9 12.20 -1.48 -8.96
CA ASP A 9 13.51 -0.96 -8.60
C ASP A 9 13.78 -1.16 -7.08
N PRO A 10 14.81 -1.94 -6.69
CA PRO A 10 15.17 -2.13 -5.28
C PRO A 10 15.61 -0.84 -4.57
N ALA A 11 16.01 0.19 -5.33
CA ALA A 11 16.41 1.49 -4.77
C ALA A 11 15.21 2.43 -4.52
N LEU A 12 14.02 2.13 -5.06
CA LEU A 12 12.82 2.94 -4.85
C LEU A 12 12.42 2.95 -3.37
N ARG A 13 12.13 4.13 -2.83
CA ARG A 13 11.75 4.32 -1.42
C ARG A 13 10.40 5.01 -1.29
N SER A 14 9.69 4.69 -0.21
CA SER A 14 8.41 5.31 0.14
C SER A 14 8.60 6.52 1.05
N TRP A 15 7.67 7.48 0.98
CA TRP A 15 7.51 8.50 2.02
C TRP A 15 6.93 7.91 3.32
N VAL A 16 6.31 6.73 3.25
CA VAL A 16 5.92 5.93 4.43
C VAL A 16 7.18 5.30 5.01
N VAL A 17 7.67 5.85 6.12
CA VAL A 17 8.97 5.49 6.73
C VAL A 17 9.07 4.00 7.05
N SER A 18 8.02 3.39 7.60
CA SER A 18 7.97 1.98 8.00
C SER A 18 8.11 1.01 6.80
N ALA A 19 7.71 1.43 5.60
CA ALA A 19 7.87 0.65 4.37
C ALA A 19 9.32 0.57 3.88
N ASN A 20 10.22 1.39 4.43
CA ASN A 20 11.64 1.38 4.10
C ASN A 20 12.48 0.53 5.07
N SER A 21 11.85 -0.13 6.05
CA SER A 21 12.53 -1.03 6.99
C SER A 21 13.02 -2.28 6.27
N PRO A 22 14.24 -2.79 6.54
CA PRO A 22 14.73 -4.02 5.95
C PRO A 22 13.96 -5.28 6.40
N THR A 23 13.14 -5.18 7.45
CA THR A 23 12.36 -6.31 8.00
C THR A 23 10.87 -6.21 7.72
N THR A 24 10.42 -5.25 6.90
CA THR A 24 8.99 -5.13 6.57
C THR A 24 8.61 -6.12 5.47
N ASP A 25 7.46 -6.78 5.63
CA ASP A 25 6.86 -7.59 4.57
C ASP A 25 6.19 -6.72 3.50
N PHE A 26 5.99 -5.41 3.76
CA PHE A 26 5.20 -4.51 2.91
C PHE A 26 6.01 -3.32 2.39
N PRO A 27 7.13 -3.54 1.66
CA PRO A 27 7.86 -2.46 1.03
C PRO A 27 7.10 -1.89 -0.17
N ILE A 28 7.55 -0.74 -0.71
CA ILE A 28 6.91 -0.09 -1.87
C ILE A 28 6.92 -0.97 -3.15
N GLN A 29 7.77 -1.99 -3.20
CA GLN A 29 7.84 -2.94 -4.28
C GLN A 29 6.78 -4.06 -4.18
N ASN A 30 6.15 -4.26 -3.02
CA ASN A 30 5.19 -5.36 -2.80
C ASN A 30 3.74 -4.94 -3.09
N LEU A 31 3.27 -3.88 -2.41
CA LEU A 31 1.91 -3.32 -2.57
C LEU A 31 0.79 -4.37 -2.70
N PRO A 32 0.65 -5.34 -1.76
CA PRO A 32 -0.36 -6.37 -1.87
C PRO A 32 -1.75 -5.81 -1.60
N PHE A 33 -2.73 -6.29 -2.36
CA PHE A 33 -4.14 -5.95 -2.16
C PHE A 33 -4.75 -6.79 -1.04
N GLY A 34 -5.64 -6.14 -0.28
CA GLY A 34 -6.42 -6.79 0.77
C GLY A 34 -7.77 -6.13 0.98
N VAL A 35 -8.62 -6.81 1.76
CA VAL A 35 -9.92 -6.28 2.19
C VAL A 35 -9.84 -6.03 3.69
N PHE A 36 -10.11 -4.79 4.12
CA PHE A 36 -9.96 -4.38 5.51
C PHE A 36 -11.16 -3.56 6.01
N ARG A 37 -11.25 -3.43 7.32
CA ARG A 37 -12.10 -2.45 8.02
C ARG A 37 -11.41 -2.02 9.30
N ARG A 38 -11.69 -0.81 9.78
CA ARG A 38 -11.18 -0.37 11.09
C ARG A 38 -11.79 -1.22 12.19
N ARG A 39 -10.94 -1.72 13.09
CA ARG A 39 -11.37 -2.51 14.26
C ARG A 39 -12.37 -1.71 15.08
N HIS A 40 -13.43 -2.37 15.57
CA HIS A 40 -14.47 -1.76 16.41
C HIS A 40 -15.24 -0.60 15.77
N THR A 41 -15.36 -0.59 14.44
CA THR A 41 -16.20 0.36 13.72
C THR A 41 -17.30 -0.35 12.93
N PRO A 42 -18.44 0.31 12.67
CA PRO A 42 -19.49 -0.21 11.80
C PRO A 42 -19.18 -0.02 10.30
N GLU A 43 -17.94 0.32 9.94
CA GLU A 43 -17.55 0.53 8.55
C GLU A 43 -17.69 -0.75 7.72
N ALA A 44 -18.14 -0.59 6.47
CA ALA A 44 -18.10 -1.66 5.49
C ALA A 44 -16.64 -2.05 5.19
N PHE A 45 -16.43 -3.33 4.92
CA PHE A 45 -15.17 -3.81 4.36
C PHE A 45 -14.92 -3.17 2.99
N ARG A 46 -13.65 -2.85 2.72
CA ARG A 46 -13.23 -2.21 1.48
C ARG A 46 -11.83 -2.61 1.08
N GLY A 47 -11.51 -2.37 -0.19
CA GLY A 47 -10.19 -2.63 -0.75
C GLY A 47 -9.13 -1.68 -0.19
N GLY A 48 -7.96 -2.22 0.10
CA GLY A 48 -6.79 -1.47 0.50
C GLY A 48 -5.50 -2.12 0.03
N VAL A 49 -4.40 -1.37 0.10
CA VAL A 49 -3.04 -1.83 -0.22
C VAL A 49 -2.17 -1.68 1.02
N ALA A 50 -1.49 -2.75 1.44
CA ALA A 50 -0.57 -2.67 2.58
C ALA A 50 0.73 -1.96 2.20
N ILE A 51 1.21 -1.05 3.07
CA ILE A 51 2.49 -0.36 2.91
C ILE A 51 3.09 -0.05 4.29
N GLY A 52 4.26 -0.65 4.58
CA GLY A 52 4.86 -0.60 5.90
C GLY A 52 3.92 -1.13 6.99
N ASP A 53 3.60 -0.29 7.97
CA ASP A 53 2.64 -0.55 9.04
C ASP A 53 1.24 0.04 8.79
N GLN A 54 0.98 0.51 7.56
CA GLN A 54 -0.24 1.21 7.17
C GLN A 54 -0.97 0.50 6.04
N ILE A 55 -2.23 0.91 5.81
CA ILE A 55 -3.05 0.47 4.69
C ILE A 55 -3.54 1.70 3.93
N LEU A 56 -3.25 1.76 2.62
CA LEU A 56 -3.80 2.73 1.69
C LEU A 56 -5.24 2.36 1.34
N ASP A 57 -6.18 3.25 1.64
CA ASP A 57 -7.62 3.03 1.46
C ASP A 57 -8.08 3.38 0.04
N LEU A 58 -8.36 2.37 -0.79
CA LEU A 58 -8.70 2.56 -2.20
C LEU A 58 -10.05 3.28 -2.38
N ALA A 59 -11.02 3.03 -1.49
CA ALA A 59 -12.31 3.69 -1.54
C ALA A 59 -12.18 5.18 -1.18
N ALA A 60 -11.28 5.52 -0.25
CA ALA A 60 -10.96 6.91 0.06
C ALA A 60 -10.28 7.62 -1.12
N LEU A 61 -9.32 6.96 -1.78
CA LEU A 61 -8.66 7.51 -2.98
C LEU A 61 -9.65 7.76 -4.12
N ALA A 62 -10.54 6.80 -4.39
CA ALA A 62 -11.57 6.93 -5.42
C ALA A 62 -12.49 8.13 -5.14
N ARG A 63 -12.95 8.28 -3.88
CA ARG A 63 -13.79 9.42 -3.47
C ARG A 63 -13.06 10.75 -3.54
N ALA A 64 -11.74 10.76 -3.34
CA ALA A 64 -10.90 11.95 -3.47
C ALA A 64 -10.50 12.25 -4.93
N ALA A 65 -10.93 11.45 -5.90
CA ALA A 65 -10.49 11.51 -7.30
C ALA A 65 -8.96 11.42 -7.48
N LEU A 66 -8.30 10.65 -6.60
CA LEU A 66 -6.86 10.36 -6.64
C LEU A 66 -6.55 8.95 -7.14
N LEU A 67 -7.58 8.17 -7.46
CA LEU A 67 -7.46 6.85 -8.07
C LEU A 67 -7.72 6.99 -9.58
N GLN A 68 -6.74 6.59 -10.39
CA GLN A 68 -6.79 6.67 -11.86
C GLN A 68 -7.04 5.30 -12.50
#